data_AF-A0A2V9S755-F1
#
_entry.id   AF-A0A2V9S755-F1
#
_cell.length_a   1.000
_cell.length_b   1.000
_cell.length_c   1.000
_cell.angle_alpha   90.00
_cell.angle_beta   90.00
_cell.angle_gamma   90.00
#
_symmetry.space_group_name_H-M   'P 1'
#
loop_
_entity.id
_entity.type
_entity.pdbx_description
1 polymer ?
#
loop_
_entity_poly.entity_id
_entity_poly.type
_entity_poly.pdbx_seq_one_letter_code
_entity_poly.pdbx_strand_id
1 'polypeptide(L)'
;MARARKLEALDAGKPAFRVSREKALASQPLASASHPFRNDAFPQTYIQQISVRLDDPDHPLTLTWTGPNADSQKTGPFRTSPGAGLRGLNCDNDATSRRSGSKCTPKGTYPVQGFQRRLNSDSRATYVTWFMQRRGIALHYFPIVPRYAASHGCVRIQSVDVARLIQDNSLVDDTQVVVSGTWTKPAKQWS
;
A
#
# COMPACT_ATOMS: atom_id res chain seq x y z
N MET A 1 51.58 -48.29 -0.60
CA MET A 1 50.86 -47.01 -0.86
C MET A 1 50.92 -46.13 0.39
N ALA A 2 51.00 -44.83 0.20
CA ALA A 2 51.59 -43.83 1.10
C ALA A 2 50.81 -43.47 2.38
N ARG A 3 51.52 -42.86 3.33
CA ARG A 3 51.11 -42.32 4.65
C ARG A 3 50.46 -40.92 4.58
N ALA A 4 49.91 -40.49 5.73
CA ALA A 4 49.66 -39.12 6.24
C ALA A 4 48.20 -38.62 6.13
N ARG A 5 47.61 -37.80 7.01
CA ARG A 5 47.93 -37.20 8.34
C ARG A 5 46.63 -36.58 8.88
N LYS A 6 46.55 -36.42 10.21
CA LYS A 6 45.59 -35.57 10.96
C LYS A 6 45.62 -34.11 10.47
N LEU A 7 44.48 -33.42 10.48
CA LEU A 7 44.39 -31.96 10.50
C LEU A 7 43.18 -31.51 11.34
N GLU A 8 43.49 -30.72 12.36
CA GLU A 8 42.58 -29.96 13.22
C GLU A 8 42.20 -28.61 12.58
N ALA A 9 41.13 -28.02 13.14
CA ALA A 9 40.77 -26.60 13.19
C ALA A 9 40.34 -25.89 11.88
N LEU A 10 39.18 -25.23 11.92
CA LEU A 10 39.11 -23.79 12.23
C LEU A 10 37.65 -23.33 12.36
N ASP A 11 37.36 -22.82 13.55
CA ASP A 11 36.33 -21.84 13.84
C ASP A 11 36.58 -20.58 12.98
N ALA A 12 35.57 -20.15 12.24
CA ALA A 12 35.56 -18.85 11.57
C ALA A 12 34.12 -18.35 11.52
N GLY A 13 33.85 -17.38 12.39
CA GLY A 13 32.56 -16.74 12.56
C GLY A 13 31.92 -16.27 11.26
N LYS A 14 30.61 -16.52 11.15
CA LYS A 14 29.75 -15.88 10.16
C LYS A 14 29.73 -14.37 10.42
N PRO A 15 30.05 -13.50 9.45
CA PRO A 15 29.84 -12.08 9.64
C PRO A 15 28.34 -11.82 9.66
N ALA A 16 27.86 -11.26 10.78
CA ALA A 16 26.57 -10.62 10.85
C ALA A 16 26.60 -9.41 9.89
N PHE A 17 25.99 -9.55 8.72
CA PHE A 17 25.74 -8.42 7.84
C PHE A 17 24.72 -7.50 8.52
N ARG A 18 25.23 -6.52 9.29
CA ARG A 18 24.51 -5.27 9.56
C ARG A 18 24.38 -4.55 8.22
N VAL A 19 23.24 -4.72 7.56
CA VAL A 19 22.88 -3.90 6.41
C VAL A 19 22.61 -2.50 6.95
N SER A 20 23.58 -1.61 6.72
CA SER A 20 23.49 -0.19 7.07
C SER A 20 22.29 0.42 6.36
N ARG A 21 21.36 0.97 7.15
CA ARG A 21 20.11 1.63 6.74
C ARG A 21 20.31 2.74 5.69
N GLU A 22 21.54 3.24 5.54
CA GLU A 22 21.93 4.28 4.58
C GLU A 22 21.98 3.80 3.13
N LYS A 23 22.20 2.49 2.86
CA LYS A 23 22.32 1.99 1.47
C LYS A 23 20.98 1.74 0.77
N ALA A 24 19.87 1.63 1.52
CA ALA A 24 18.55 1.39 0.94
C ALA A 24 17.98 2.62 0.19
N LEU A 25 18.47 3.83 0.49
CA LEU A 25 18.03 5.05 -0.21
C LEU A 25 18.72 5.28 -1.57
N ALA A 26 19.89 4.68 -1.82
CA ALA A 26 20.74 5.03 -2.96
C ALA A 26 20.43 4.27 -4.26
N SER A 27 19.53 3.29 -4.23
CA SER A 27 19.26 2.39 -5.36
C SER A 27 17.83 2.46 -5.89
N GLN A 28 17.15 3.59 -5.70
CA GLN A 28 15.97 3.90 -6.50
C GLN A 28 16.43 4.49 -7.85
N PRO A 29 15.90 4.01 -8.99
CA PRO A 29 16.25 4.58 -10.28
C PRO A 29 15.93 6.09 -10.29
N LEU A 30 16.94 6.91 -10.56
CA LEU A 30 16.78 8.29 -11.02
C LEU A 30 16.12 8.24 -12.40
N ALA A 31 14.81 8.00 -12.42
CA ALA A 31 14.00 8.14 -13.62
C ALA A 31 13.34 9.51 -13.55
N SER A 32 13.86 10.44 -14.36
CA SER A 32 13.28 11.74 -14.68
C SER A 32 11.94 11.59 -15.39
N ALA A 33 10.92 11.12 -14.68
CA ALA A 33 9.55 11.54 -14.90
C ALA A 33 9.29 12.61 -13.86
N SER A 34 8.80 13.79 -14.24
CA SER A 34 8.44 14.80 -13.26
C SER A 34 7.45 14.17 -12.27
N HIS A 35 7.88 14.01 -11.02
CA HIS A 35 7.05 13.65 -9.89
C HIS A 35 6.65 14.98 -9.24
N PRO A 36 5.63 15.69 -9.77
CA PRO A 36 5.28 17.05 -9.32
C PRO A 36 4.87 17.09 -7.85
N PHE A 37 4.59 15.94 -7.25
CA PHE A 37 4.28 15.82 -5.83
C PHE A 37 5.47 15.41 -4.96
N ARG A 38 6.59 14.97 -5.54
CA ARG A 38 7.78 14.64 -4.74
C ARG A 38 8.48 15.94 -4.36
N ASN A 39 8.75 16.11 -3.08
CA ASN A 39 9.40 17.32 -2.58
C ASN A 39 10.93 17.18 -2.68
N ASP A 40 11.52 17.69 -3.76
CA ASP A 40 12.97 17.60 -3.98
C ASP A 40 13.78 18.38 -2.93
N ALA A 41 13.19 19.41 -2.31
CA ALA A 41 13.83 20.17 -1.23
C ALA A 41 13.84 19.40 0.10
N PHE A 42 12.93 18.45 0.28
CA PHE A 42 12.84 17.60 1.47
C PHE A 42 12.73 16.13 1.05
N PRO A 43 13.81 15.53 0.52
CA PRO A 43 13.79 14.18 -0.05
C PRO A 43 13.56 13.08 1.00
N GLN A 44 13.68 13.42 2.29
CA GLN A 44 13.38 12.54 3.43
C GLN A 44 11.93 12.63 3.90
N THR A 45 11.10 13.42 3.22
CA THR A 45 9.69 13.61 3.57
C THR A 45 8.83 12.68 2.74
N TYR A 46 8.10 11.81 3.41
CA TYR A 46 7.28 10.79 2.77
C TYR A 46 6.06 10.45 3.63
N ILE A 47 5.13 9.71 3.04
CA ILE A 47 3.94 9.22 3.72
C ILE A 47 4.35 8.03 4.59
N GLN A 48 4.33 8.20 5.90
CA GLN A 48 4.60 7.12 6.84
C GLN A 48 3.43 6.13 6.89
N GLN A 49 2.20 6.65 6.84
CA GLN A 49 0.99 5.84 6.95
C GLN A 49 -0.13 6.36 6.06
N ILE A 50 -0.83 5.43 5.41
CA ILE A 50 -2.07 5.64 4.67
C ILE A 50 -3.18 4.94 5.45
N SER A 51 -4.02 5.70 6.16
CA SER A 51 -5.15 5.15 6.91
C SER A 51 -6.38 5.12 6.02
N VAL A 52 -6.98 3.94 5.84
CA VAL A 52 -8.22 3.72 5.09
C VAL A 52 -9.30 3.28 6.06
N ARG A 53 -10.37 4.08 6.16
CA ARG A 53 -11.56 3.78 6.94
C ARG A 53 -12.63 3.21 6.02
N LEU A 54 -13.19 2.06 6.39
CA LEU A 54 -14.28 1.42 5.66
C LEU A 54 -15.65 2.04 5.95
N ASP A 55 -15.72 3.02 6.86
CA ASP A 55 -16.96 3.65 7.31
C ASP A 55 -17.66 4.40 6.17
N ASP A 56 -18.96 4.15 6.01
CA ASP A 56 -19.83 4.91 5.11
C ASP A 56 -19.97 6.37 5.54
N PRO A 57 -20.37 7.28 4.62
CA PRO A 57 -20.60 7.04 3.19
C PRO A 57 -19.35 7.27 2.32
N ASP A 58 -18.33 7.93 2.87
CA ASP A 58 -17.21 8.46 2.10
C ASP A 58 -15.94 7.62 2.19
N HIS A 59 -15.91 6.62 3.07
CA HIS A 59 -14.79 5.68 3.23
C HIS A 59 -13.46 6.44 3.31
N PRO A 60 -13.26 7.29 4.34
CA PRO A 60 -12.22 8.30 4.30
C PRO A 60 -10.82 7.68 4.32
N LEU A 61 -9.93 8.27 3.52
CA LEU A 61 -8.50 7.99 3.51
C LEU A 61 -7.74 9.20 4.04
N THR A 62 -6.85 8.99 5.00
CA THR A 62 -5.94 10.03 5.52
C THR A 62 -4.48 9.62 5.39
N LEU A 63 -3.61 10.61 5.32
CA LEU A 63 -2.16 10.45 5.18
C LEU A 63 -1.48 11.02 6.42
N THR A 64 -0.60 10.22 7.01
CA THR A 64 0.35 10.67 8.04
C THR A 64 1.73 10.78 7.38
N TRP A 65 2.31 11.96 7.45
CA TRP A 65 3.61 12.27 6.86
C TRP A 65 4.70 12.21 7.94
N THR A 66 5.93 11.95 7.51
CA THR A 66 7.12 12.02 8.35
C THR A 66 8.25 12.73 7.60
N GLY A 67 9.24 13.23 8.33
CA GLY A 67 10.37 13.99 7.79
C GLY A 67 10.20 15.51 7.87
N PRO A 68 11.17 16.28 7.35
CA PRO A 68 11.13 17.73 7.35
C PRO A 68 9.88 18.28 6.64
N ASN A 69 9.25 19.32 7.18
CA ASN A 69 8.07 19.95 6.56
C ASN A 69 6.87 18.98 6.34
N ALA A 70 6.79 17.89 7.11
CA ALA A 70 5.67 16.94 7.08
C ALA A 70 4.32 17.61 7.40
N ASP A 71 4.32 18.57 8.34
CA ASP A 71 3.11 19.26 8.79
C ASP A 71 2.45 20.14 7.70
N SER A 72 3.21 20.49 6.66
CA SER A 72 2.70 21.28 5.53
C SER A 72 2.13 20.43 4.40
N GLN A 73 2.18 19.09 4.52
CA GLN A 73 1.71 18.18 3.48
C GLN A 73 0.19 17.94 3.56
N LYS A 74 -0.42 17.56 2.44
CA LYS A 74 -1.87 17.26 2.40
C LYS A 74 -2.16 15.97 3.17
N THR A 75 -3.08 16.01 4.14
CA THR A 75 -3.39 14.87 5.03
C THR A 75 -4.76 14.21 4.77
N GLY A 76 -5.67 14.87 4.06
CA GLY A 76 -7.04 14.38 3.82
C GLY A 76 -8.06 14.98 4.80
N PRO A 77 -9.25 14.36 4.97
CA PRO A 77 -9.66 13.08 4.41
C PRO A 77 -9.93 13.13 2.90
N PHE A 78 -9.66 12.03 2.22
CA PHE A 78 -9.94 11.83 0.80
C PHE A 78 -10.98 10.73 0.64
N ARG A 79 -11.91 10.92 -0.30
CA ARG A 79 -13.02 9.99 -0.53
C ARG A 79 -12.57 8.75 -1.31
N THR A 80 -12.99 7.58 -0.84
CA THR A 80 -12.69 6.30 -1.49
C THR A 80 -13.91 5.39 -1.66
N SER A 81 -13.73 4.25 -2.33
CA SER A 81 -14.69 3.15 -2.38
C SER A 81 -13.93 1.82 -2.28
N PRO A 82 -14.07 1.08 -1.16
CA PRO A 82 -13.36 -0.17 -0.91
C PRO A 82 -14.06 -1.38 -1.54
N GLY A 83 -13.55 -2.56 -1.22
CA GLY A 83 -14.06 -3.86 -1.63
C GLY A 83 -15.45 -4.14 -1.08
N ALA A 84 -16.36 -4.47 -1.98
CA ALA A 84 -17.77 -4.68 -1.69
C ALA A 84 -18.08 -6.05 -1.08
N GLY A 85 -17.09 -6.96 -1.05
CA GLY A 85 -17.35 -8.34 -0.63
C GLY A 85 -18.13 -9.15 -1.67
N LEU A 86 -18.35 -10.43 -1.35
CA LEU A 86 -19.27 -11.30 -2.06
C LEU A 86 -20.62 -11.36 -1.34
N ARG A 87 -21.66 -11.76 -2.07
CA ARG A 87 -23.00 -12.00 -1.51
C ARG A 87 -22.93 -12.94 -0.30
N GLY A 88 -23.55 -12.52 0.80
CA GLY A 88 -23.59 -13.26 2.06
C GLY A 88 -22.32 -13.15 2.93
N LEU A 89 -21.28 -12.44 2.49
CA LEU A 89 -20.10 -12.20 3.31
C LEU A 89 -20.22 -10.93 4.13
N ASN A 90 -19.72 -11.00 5.36
CA ASN A 90 -19.51 -9.84 6.21
C ASN A 90 -18.02 -9.42 6.14
N CYS A 91 -17.71 -8.37 5.40
CA CYS A 91 -16.34 -7.84 5.34
C CYS A 91 -15.95 -7.05 6.59
N ASP A 92 -16.87 -6.82 7.53
CA ASP A 92 -16.56 -6.18 8.80
C ASP A 92 -15.79 -7.11 9.75
N ASN A 93 -16.02 -8.43 9.59
CA ASN A 93 -15.26 -9.45 10.28
C ASN A 93 -13.82 -9.54 9.73
N ASP A 94 -12.86 -9.34 10.61
CA ASP A 94 -11.43 -9.36 10.34
C ASP A 94 -10.95 -10.58 9.56
N ALA A 95 -11.28 -11.80 10.02
CA ALA A 95 -10.87 -13.04 9.38
C ALA A 95 -11.47 -13.16 7.97
N THR A 96 -12.73 -12.75 7.80
CA THR A 96 -13.45 -12.77 6.52
C THR A 96 -12.86 -11.78 5.54
N SER A 97 -12.55 -10.55 5.98
CA SER A 97 -11.94 -9.51 5.14
C SER A 97 -10.57 -9.94 4.58
N ARG A 98 -9.81 -10.70 5.38
CA ARG A 98 -8.47 -11.19 5.06
C ARG A 98 -8.47 -12.46 4.21
N ARG A 99 -9.61 -13.16 4.09
CA ARG A 99 -9.73 -14.37 3.27
C ARG A 99 -9.53 -14.08 1.78
N SER A 100 -8.75 -14.92 1.09
CA SER A 100 -8.59 -14.84 -0.37
C SER A 100 -9.94 -15.01 -1.08
N GLY A 101 -10.12 -14.33 -2.21
CA GLY A 101 -11.36 -14.39 -2.99
C GLY A 101 -12.59 -13.73 -2.34
N SER A 102 -12.50 -13.19 -1.12
CA SER A 102 -13.64 -12.56 -0.44
C SER A 102 -14.16 -11.30 -1.12
N LYS A 103 -13.36 -10.68 -1.99
CA LYS A 103 -13.58 -9.35 -2.58
C LYS A 103 -13.73 -8.21 -1.56
N CYS A 104 -13.42 -8.48 -0.29
CA CYS A 104 -13.30 -7.47 0.75
C CYS A 104 -11.95 -6.76 0.65
N THR A 105 -11.90 -5.48 1.00
CA THR A 105 -10.64 -4.84 1.38
C THR A 105 -10.21 -5.41 2.72
N PRO A 106 -9.00 -5.98 2.84
CA PRO A 106 -8.59 -6.67 4.05
C PRO A 106 -8.27 -5.67 5.16
N LYS A 107 -8.88 -5.84 6.34
CA LYS A 107 -8.54 -5.07 7.55
C LYS A 107 -7.16 -5.46 8.06
N GLY A 108 -6.46 -4.52 8.72
CA GLY A 108 -5.12 -4.70 9.27
C GLY A 108 -4.09 -3.73 8.70
N THR A 109 -2.82 -4.00 9.01
CA THR A 109 -1.67 -3.17 8.60
C THR A 109 -0.83 -3.91 7.57
N TYR A 110 -0.49 -3.23 6.48
CA TYR A 110 0.23 -3.80 5.35
C TYR A 110 1.29 -2.83 4.82
N PRO A 111 2.53 -3.27 4.57
CA PRO A 111 3.49 -2.42 3.89
C PRO A 111 3.06 -2.18 2.44
N VAL A 112 3.42 -1.02 1.89
CA VAL A 112 3.42 -0.82 0.44
C VAL A 112 4.42 -1.79 -0.20
N GLN A 113 3.99 -2.51 -1.23
CA GLN A 113 4.74 -3.60 -1.88
C GLN A 113 5.29 -3.21 -3.26
N GLY A 114 4.82 -2.08 -3.82
CA GLY A 114 5.27 -1.61 -5.12
C GLY A 114 4.25 -0.74 -5.80
N PHE A 115 4.58 -0.33 -7.02
CA PHE A 115 3.81 0.64 -7.79
C PHE A 115 3.58 0.17 -9.22
N GLN A 116 2.50 0.63 -9.84
CA GLN A 116 2.26 0.45 -11.26
C GLN A 116 1.53 1.66 -11.84
N ARG A 117 1.81 2.02 -13.10
CA ARG A 117 1.14 3.14 -13.76
C ARG A 117 -0.37 2.92 -13.89
N ARG A 118 -0.79 1.69 -14.19
CA ARG A 118 -2.19 1.28 -14.38
C ARG A 118 -2.41 -0.19 -14.07
N LEU A 119 -3.62 -0.59 -13.70
CA LEU A 119 -3.96 -2.01 -13.60
C LEU A 119 -4.07 -2.64 -14.99
N ASN A 120 -3.68 -3.92 -15.10
CA ASN A 120 -3.83 -4.69 -16.34
C ASN A 120 -5.31 -5.03 -16.63
N SER A 121 -6.14 -5.15 -15.60
CA SER A 121 -7.55 -5.54 -15.71
C SER A 121 -8.51 -4.41 -16.10
N ASP A 122 -8.13 -3.15 -15.85
CA ASP A 122 -8.93 -1.97 -16.24
C ASP A 122 -7.99 -0.77 -16.43
N SER A 123 -7.91 -0.26 -17.66
CA SER A 123 -6.99 0.82 -18.04
C SER A 123 -7.30 2.16 -17.37
N ARG A 124 -8.53 2.35 -16.85
CA ARG A 124 -8.93 3.57 -16.12
C ARG A 124 -8.39 3.60 -14.70
N ALA A 125 -7.99 2.45 -14.16
CA ALA A 125 -7.38 2.35 -12.84
C ALA A 125 -5.89 2.70 -12.93
N THR A 126 -5.51 3.91 -12.53
CA THR A 126 -4.14 4.45 -12.65
C THR A 126 -3.53 4.81 -11.29
N TYR A 127 -2.22 5.07 -11.26
CA TYR A 127 -1.44 5.40 -10.05
C TYR A 127 -1.62 4.34 -8.96
N VAL A 128 -1.32 3.09 -9.32
CA VAL A 128 -1.53 1.91 -8.49
C VAL A 128 -0.43 1.82 -7.45
N THR A 129 -0.83 1.72 -6.18
CA THR A 129 0.04 1.46 -5.03
C THR A 129 -0.37 0.15 -4.38
N TRP A 130 0.43 -0.89 -4.58
CA TRP A 130 0.16 -2.24 -4.07
C TRP A 130 0.41 -2.32 -2.57
N PHE A 131 -0.50 -2.95 -1.83
CA PHE A 131 -0.27 -3.30 -0.41
C PHE A 131 -0.62 -4.76 -0.10
N MET A 132 -1.23 -5.47 -1.05
CA MET A 132 -1.38 -6.92 -0.99
C MET A 132 -1.41 -7.51 -2.40
N GLN A 133 -0.27 -7.44 -3.07
CA GLN A 133 -0.07 -7.85 -4.46
C GLN A 133 -0.42 -9.32 -4.71
N ARG A 134 -0.16 -10.21 -3.73
CA ARG A 134 -0.56 -11.64 -3.79
C ARG A 134 -2.07 -11.85 -4.00
N ARG A 135 -2.90 -10.87 -3.63
CA ARG A 135 -4.36 -10.88 -3.81
C ARG A 135 -4.82 -9.87 -4.87
N GLY A 136 -3.89 -9.18 -5.54
CA GLY A 136 -4.20 -8.12 -6.50
C GLY A 136 -4.92 -6.93 -5.85
N ILE A 137 -4.55 -6.56 -4.63
CA ILE A 137 -5.18 -5.47 -3.89
C ILE A 137 -4.23 -4.28 -3.75
N ALA A 138 -4.73 -3.12 -4.18
CA ALA A 138 -4.01 -1.86 -4.22
C ALA A 138 -4.91 -0.67 -3.87
N LEU A 139 -4.28 0.47 -3.58
CA LEU A 139 -4.89 1.78 -3.75
C LEU A 139 -4.67 2.25 -5.19
N HIS A 140 -5.67 2.85 -5.82
CA HIS A 140 -5.51 3.43 -7.16
C HIS A 140 -6.60 4.47 -7.45
N TYR A 141 -6.34 5.38 -8.39
CA TYR A 141 -7.39 6.25 -8.92
C TYR A 141 -8.44 5.43 -9.67
N PHE A 142 -9.71 5.84 -9.59
CA PHE A 142 -10.74 5.35 -10.50
C PHE A 142 -11.80 6.45 -10.74
N PRO A 143 -12.29 6.64 -11.98
CA PRO A 143 -13.22 7.74 -12.29
C PRO A 143 -14.60 7.61 -11.61
N ILE A 144 -14.98 6.39 -11.18
CA ILE A 144 -16.29 6.12 -10.57
C ILE A 144 -16.10 5.62 -9.14
N VAL A 145 -16.31 6.51 -8.18
CA VAL A 145 -16.22 6.22 -6.74
C VAL A 145 -17.60 6.50 -6.10
N PRO A 146 -18.47 5.47 -5.96
CA PRO A 146 -19.76 5.64 -5.32
C PRO A 146 -19.63 5.76 -3.79
N ARG A 147 -20.70 6.21 -3.11
CA ARG A 147 -20.78 6.35 -1.64
C ARG A 147 -20.99 5.02 -0.89
N TYR A 148 -20.57 3.92 -1.49
CA TYR A 148 -20.68 2.56 -0.95
C TYR A 148 -19.47 1.75 -1.43
N ALA A 149 -19.14 0.67 -0.73
CA ALA A 149 -18.11 -0.27 -1.16
C ALA A 149 -18.49 -0.92 -2.49
N ALA A 150 -17.69 -0.71 -3.55
CA ALA A 150 -18.05 -1.11 -4.92
C ALA A 150 -16.91 -1.79 -5.69
N SER A 151 -15.76 -2.01 -5.05
CA SER A 151 -14.60 -2.63 -5.69
C SER A 151 -14.54 -4.15 -5.45
N HIS A 152 -13.54 -4.80 -6.03
CA HIS A 152 -13.24 -6.22 -5.81
C HIS A 152 -12.14 -6.46 -4.75
N GLY A 153 -11.86 -5.46 -3.91
CA GLY A 153 -10.88 -5.53 -2.83
C GLY A 153 -9.95 -4.33 -2.78
N CYS A 154 -9.66 -3.73 -3.93
CA CYS A 154 -8.88 -2.48 -4.02
C CYS A 154 -9.58 -1.30 -3.33
N VAL A 155 -8.80 -0.27 -2.99
CA VAL A 155 -9.32 1.01 -2.52
C VAL A 155 -9.32 1.98 -3.70
N ARG A 156 -10.50 2.27 -4.24
CA ARG A 156 -10.63 3.24 -5.34
C ARG A 156 -10.61 4.65 -4.79
N ILE A 157 -9.65 5.47 -5.21
CA ILE A 157 -9.50 6.87 -4.81
C ILE A 157 -10.18 7.76 -5.83
N GLN A 158 -11.01 8.70 -5.38
CA GLN A 158 -11.76 9.58 -6.27
C GLN A 158 -10.87 10.59 -7.01
N SER A 159 -9.84 11.12 -6.33
CA SER A 159 -8.95 12.13 -6.90
C SER A 159 -7.72 11.48 -7.52
N VAL A 160 -7.47 11.81 -8.79
CA VAL A 160 -6.27 11.39 -9.52
C VAL A 160 -5.00 11.96 -8.89
N ASP A 161 -5.05 13.22 -8.44
CA ASP A 161 -3.93 13.89 -7.78
C ASP A 161 -3.58 13.24 -6.45
N VAL A 162 -4.58 12.75 -5.71
CA VAL A 162 -4.34 12.05 -4.44
C VAL A 162 -3.71 10.68 -4.68
N ALA A 163 -4.17 9.93 -5.68
CA ALA A 163 -3.56 8.64 -6.01
C ALA A 163 -2.10 8.82 -6.48
N ARG A 164 -1.82 9.86 -7.26
CA ARG A 164 -0.46 10.22 -7.68
C ARG A 164 0.40 10.72 -6.52
N LEU A 165 -0.13 11.59 -5.66
CA LEU A 165 0.52 12.04 -4.41
C LEU A 165 0.97 10.85 -3.56
N ILE A 166 0.09 9.86 -3.39
CA ILE A 166 0.39 8.62 -2.66
C ILE A 166 1.51 7.84 -3.34
N GLN A 167 1.41 7.60 -4.64
CA GLN A 167 2.42 6.85 -5.39
C GLN A 167 3.79 7.54 -5.38
N ASP A 168 3.83 8.87 -5.53
CA ASP A 168 5.07 9.66 -5.62
C ASP A 168 5.76 9.81 -4.25
N ASN A 169 5.04 9.68 -3.14
CA ASN A 169 5.54 9.93 -1.79
C ASN A 169 5.43 8.73 -0.83
N SER A 170 5.13 7.54 -1.35
CA SER A 170 5.22 6.31 -0.55
C SER A 170 6.55 5.61 -0.81
N LEU A 171 7.03 4.91 0.20
CA LEU A 171 8.21 4.06 0.13
C LEU A 171 7.78 2.59 0.30
N VAL A 172 8.32 1.71 -0.54
CA VAL A 172 8.13 0.27 -0.40
C VAL A 172 8.68 -0.19 0.94
N ASP A 173 7.97 -1.09 1.61
CA ASP A 173 8.25 -1.63 2.96
C ASP A 173 8.14 -0.63 4.12
N ASP A 174 8.45 0.66 3.92
CA ASP A 174 8.43 1.68 4.97
C ASP A 174 7.06 2.36 5.13
N THR A 175 6.34 2.65 4.04
CA THR A 175 4.97 3.20 4.11
C THR A 175 3.97 2.11 4.48
N GLN A 176 3.17 2.34 5.52
CA GLN A 176 2.15 1.40 5.98
C GLN A 176 0.74 1.80 5.51
N VAL A 177 -0.02 0.84 5.00
CA VAL A 177 -1.46 0.96 4.73
C VAL A 177 -2.20 0.33 5.90
N VAL A 178 -3.00 1.12 6.62
CA VAL A 178 -3.80 0.66 7.75
C VAL A 178 -5.27 0.70 7.35
N VAL A 179 -5.90 -0.47 7.25
CA VAL A 179 -7.32 -0.60 6.91
C VAL A 179 -8.11 -0.90 8.18
N SER A 180 -9.06 -0.04 8.53
CA SER A 180 -9.87 -0.14 9.73
C SER A 180 -11.29 0.41 9.53
N GLY A 181 -12.06 0.57 10.61
CA GLY A 181 -13.43 1.07 10.56
C GLY A 181 -14.47 -0.02 10.29
N THR A 182 -15.72 0.40 10.13
CA THR A 182 -16.88 -0.48 9.99
C THR A 182 -17.24 -0.64 8.52
N TRP A 183 -17.32 -1.88 8.04
CA TRP A 183 -17.85 -2.13 6.71
C TRP A 183 -19.37 -2.29 6.76
N THR A 184 -20.07 -1.55 5.91
CA THR A 184 -21.52 -1.73 5.70
C THR A 184 -21.77 -2.47 4.41
N LYS A 185 -22.75 -3.37 4.43
CA LYS A 185 -23.22 -4.08 3.24
C LYS A 185 -23.82 -3.14 2.21
N PRO A 186 -23.32 -3.09 0.96
CA PRO A 186 -23.91 -2.28 -0.10
C PRO A 186 -25.28 -2.82 -0.53
N ALA A 187 -26.32 -1.98 -0.49
CA ALA A 187 -27.68 -2.37 -0.89
C ALA A 187 -27.79 -2.71 -2.39
N LYS A 188 -27.07 -1.98 -3.25
CA LYS A 188 -27.20 -2.04 -4.72
C LYS A 188 -26.53 -3.25 -5.39
N GLN A 189 -25.71 -4.01 -4.67
CA GLN A 189 -24.90 -5.04 -5.32
C GLN A 189 -25.64 -6.38 -5.45
N TRP A 190 -26.70 -6.63 -4.65
CA TRP A 190 -27.33 -7.96 -4.55
C TRP A 190 -28.85 -7.96 -4.79
N SER A 191 -29.38 -6.90 -5.40
CA SER A 191 -30.72 -6.89 -6.01
C SER A 191 -30.70 -7.60 -7.35
#